data_AF-A0A0M8KNT2-F1
#
_entry.id   AF-A0A0M8KNT2-F1
#
_cell.length_a   1.000
_cell.length_b   1.000
_cell.length_c   1.000
_cell.angle_alpha   90.00
_cell.angle_beta   90.00
_cell.angle_gamma   90.00
#
_symmetry.space_group_name_H-M   'P 1'
#
loop_
_entity.id
_entity.type
_entity.pdbx_description
1 polymer ?
#
loop_
_entity_poly.entity_id
_entity_poly.type
_entity_poly.pdbx_seq_one_letter_code
_entity_poly.pdbx_strand_id
1 'polypeptide(L)'
;MKKAVRGEVDAIATEAVAGALTEELVERLREQAQASAAAAVEEQLSPAEPEPETEADPEEEERSPELVYGSVDEFVREYLRHVYRGATSDYRVWSARWWEYDEAGIRLEALWRAWEHLRLDPSTGMSVWWRDHADHHMAVLMDPEGPFASSKRFDAANGAGKGEPLPYEAPPEGLFPDVRKQQNSTRPAARSEPQLLAPPPPED
;
A
#
# COMPACT_ATOMS: atom_id res chain seq x y z
N MET A 1 29.85 46.61 23.14
CA MET A 1 29.51 45.83 24.36
C MET A 1 28.96 44.44 24.04
N LYS A 2 27.85 44.28 23.30
CA LYS A 2 27.23 42.96 23.00
C LYS A 2 28.14 41.94 22.26
N LYS A 3 28.99 42.40 21.33
CA LYS A 3 29.91 41.52 20.58
C LYS A 3 31.05 40.95 21.45
N ALA A 4 31.52 41.73 22.42
CA ALA A 4 32.60 41.30 23.33
C ALA A 4 32.08 40.24 24.31
N VAL A 5 30.91 40.47 24.91
CA VAL A 5 30.26 39.52 25.82
C VAL A 5 29.95 38.19 25.14
N ARG A 6 29.51 38.21 23.87
CA ARG A 6 29.27 36.97 23.11
C ARG A 6 30.55 36.16 22.88
N GLY A 7 31.65 36.83 22.51
CA GLY A 7 32.94 36.15 22.36
C GLY A 7 33.46 35.54 23.65
N GLU A 8 33.21 36.19 24.78
CA GLU A 8 33.59 35.71 26.10
C GLU A 8 32.74 34.50 26.54
N VAL A 9 31.44 34.53 26.27
CA VAL A 9 30.52 33.39 26.52
C VAL A 9 30.87 32.18 25.64
N ASP A 10 31.19 32.39 24.35
CA ASP A 10 31.59 31.31 23.44
C ASP A 10 32.91 30.65 23.89
N ALA A 11 33.85 31.43 24.42
CA ALA A 11 35.11 30.93 24.95
C ALA A 11 34.90 30.08 26.22
N ILE A 12 34.09 30.57 27.17
CA ILE A 12 33.74 29.83 28.40
C ILE A 12 33.00 28.53 28.07
N ALA A 13 32.09 28.55 27.10
CA ALA A 13 31.40 27.36 26.64
C ALA A 13 32.36 26.34 26.01
N THR A 14 33.32 26.80 25.22
CA THR A 14 34.33 25.93 24.59
C THR A 14 35.26 25.29 25.63
N GLU A 15 35.70 26.05 26.62
CA GLU A 15 36.55 25.56 27.71
C GLU A 15 35.80 24.58 28.62
N ALA A 16 34.53 24.86 28.94
CA ALA A 16 33.69 23.96 29.71
C ALA A 16 33.45 22.63 28.98
N VAL A 17 33.23 22.67 27.66
CA VAL A 17 33.09 21.47 26.82
C VAL A 17 34.42 20.70 26.74
N ALA A 18 35.57 21.38 26.61
CA ALA A 18 36.89 20.75 26.61
C ALA A 18 37.26 20.13 27.96
N GLY A 19 36.88 20.76 29.08
CA GLY A 19 37.10 20.22 30.43
C GLY A 19 36.14 19.07 30.78
N ALA A 20 34.95 19.04 30.18
CA ALA A 20 33.99 17.94 30.34
C ALA A 20 34.35 16.72 29.49
N LEU A 21 34.97 16.92 28.32
CA LEU A 21 35.48 15.86 27.44
C LEU A 21 36.84 15.35 27.93
N THR A 22 36.86 14.77 29.13
CA THR A 22 38.04 14.03 29.58
C THR A 22 38.30 12.85 28.64
N GLU A 23 39.58 12.49 28.47
CA GLU A 23 39.96 11.30 27.68
C GLU A 23 39.21 10.05 28.14
N GLU A 24 38.99 9.92 29.46
CA GLU A 24 38.17 8.86 30.06
C GLU A 24 36.71 8.88 29.59
N LEU A 25 36.07 10.06 29.50
CA LEU A 25 34.69 10.17 29.02
C LEU A 25 34.60 9.88 27.52
N VAL A 26 35.56 10.37 26.75
CA VAL A 26 35.63 10.12 25.29
C VAL A 26 35.80 8.63 25.03
N GLU A 27 36.65 7.95 25.81
CA GLU A 27 36.86 6.51 25.67
C GLU A 27 35.61 5.72 26.08
N ARG A 28 34.98 6.06 27.21
CA ARG A 28 33.68 5.45 27.58
C ARG A 28 32.60 5.64 26.52
N LEU A 29 32.53 6.83 25.90
CA LEU A 29 31.57 7.09 24.82
C LEU A 29 31.87 6.27 23.58
N ARG A 30 33.15 6.06 23.24
CA ARG A 30 33.56 5.17 22.14
C ARG A 30 33.24 3.72 22.43
N GLU A 31 33.57 3.23 23.63
CA GLU A 31 33.25 1.87 24.06
C GLU A 31 31.74 1.62 24.01
N GLN A 32 30.94 2.56 24.51
CA GLN A 32 29.49 2.47 24.47
C GLN A 32 28.96 2.51 23.03
N ALA A 33 29.49 3.39 22.17
CA ALA A 33 29.12 3.45 20.76
C ALA A 33 29.50 2.18 19.98
N GLN A 34 30.67 1.59 20.27
CA GLN A 34 31.11 0.32 19.68
C GLN A 34 30.28 -0.85 20.19
N ALA A 35 29.93 -0.90 21.47
CA ALA A 35 29.04 -1.91 22.03
C ALA A 35 27.63 -1.83 21.42
N SER A 36 27.10 -0.62 21.24
CA SER A 36 25.81 -0.42 20.55
C SER A 36 25.88 -0.77 19.07
N ALA A 37 26.98 -0.43 18.38
CA ALA A 37 27.17 -0.81 16.99
C ALA A 37 27.34 -2.33 16.82
N ALA A 38 28.06 -2.98 17.73
CA ALA A 38 28.23 -4.44 17.74
C ALA A 38 26.89 -5.13 18.02
N ALA A 39 26.12 -4.66 19.00
CA ALA A 39 24.79 -5.20 19.30
C ALA A 39 23.81 -5.02 18.11
N ALA A 40 23.81 -3.86 17.45
CA ALA A 40 22.97 -3.62 16.28
C ALA A 40 23.38 -4.49 15.08
N VAL A 41 24.68 -4.68 14.86
CA VAL A 41 25.20 -5.55 13.80
C VAL A 41 24.89 -7.02 14.13
N GLU A 42 24.99 -7.43 15.39
CA GLU A 42 24.64 -8.78 15.86
C GLU A 42 23.13 -9.04 15.81
N GLU A 43 22.29 -8.03 16.05
CA GLU A 43 20.84 -8.08 15.85
C GLU A 43 20.50 -8.23 14.35
N GLN A 44 21.22 -7.54 13.47
CA GLN A 44 21.00 -7.61 12.02
C GLN A 44 21.62 -8.85 11.35
N LEU A 45 22.65 -9.46 11.97
CA LEU A 45 23.36 -10.64 11.44
C LEU A 45 23.00 -11.94 12.17
N SER A 46 22.33 -11.87 13.31
CA SER A 46 21.75 -13.07 13.94
C SER A 46 20.69 -13.64 12.99
N PRO A 47 20.75 -14.94 12.67
CA PRO A 47 19.58 -15.64 12.19
C PRO A 47 18.52 -15.46 13.28
N ALA A 48 17.34 -14.94 12.95
CA ALA A 48 16.23 -14.88 13.89
C ALA A 48 16.11 -16.25 14.56
N GLU A 49 16.48 -16.35 15.85
CA GLU A 49 16.06 -17.48 16.65
C GLU A 49 14.54 -17.49 16.53
N PRO A 50 13.92 -18.63 16.16
CA PRO A 50 12.47 -18.68 16.09
C PRO A 50 11.98 -18.33 17.49
N GLU A 51 11.37 -17.14 17.61
CA GLU A 51 10.50 -16.83 18.74
C GLU A 51 9.58 -18.04 18.91
N PRO A 52 9.19 -18.42 20.15
CA PRO A 52 8.25 -19.51 20.32
C PRO A 52 7.04 -19.20 19.48
N GLU A 53 6.94 -19.95 18.38
CA GLU A 53 5.84 -19.93 17.45
C GLU A 53 4.62 -20.07 18.36
N THR A 54 3.89 -18.95 18.54
CA THR A 54 2.45 -19.11 18.66
C THR A 54 2.13 -19.97 17.45
N GLU A 55 1.62 -21.19 17.66
CA GLU A 55 1.21 -22.12 16.60
C GLU A 55 0.25 -21.39 15.67
N ALA A 56 0.81 -20.60 14.76
CA ALA A 56 0.18 -20.08 13.59
C ALA A 56 0.23 -21.28 12.67
N ASP A 57 -0.94 -21.90 12.53
CA ASP A 57 -1.18 -22.94 11.55
C ASP A 57 -0.51 -22.53 10.23
N PRO A 58 0.45 -23.30 9.69
CA PRO A 58 1.14 -22.94 8.45
C PRO A 58 0.17 -22.79 7.25
N GLU A 59 -1.09 -23.19 7.40
CA GLU A 59 -2.18 -22.90 6.45
C GLU A 59 -2.69 -21.44 6.47
N GLU A 60 -2.46 -20.67 7.54
CA GLU A 60 -2.91 -19.26 7.62
C GLU A 60 -1.94 -18.28 6.94
N GLU A 61 -0.63 -18.54 6.94
CA GLU A 61 0.36 -17.70 6.24
C GLU A 61 0.28 -17.82 4.70
N GLU A 62 -0.19 -18.96 4.17
CA GLU A 62 -0.42 -19.12 2.71
C GLU A 62 -1.74 -18.47 2.24
N ARG A 63 -2.61 -18.00 3.15
CA ARG A 63 -3.86 -17.36 2.77
C ARG A 63 -3.59 -15.93 2.33
N SER A 64 -3.30 -15.78 1.04
CA SER A 64 -3.33 -14.49 0.36
C SER A 64 -4.60 -13.74 0.78
N PRO A 65 -4.48 -12.51 1.32
CA PRO A 65 -5.62 -11.79 1.86
C PRO A 65 -6.72 -11.65 0.81
N GLU A 66 -7.97 -11.87 1.23
CA GLU A 66 -9.11 -11.84 0.33
C GLU A 66 -9.24 -10.45 -0.30
N LEU A 67 -9.34 -10.41 -1.64
CA LEU A 67 -9.51 -9.17 -2.39
C LEU A 67 -10.88 -8.56 -2.09
N VAL A 68 -10.91 -7.24 -1.86
CA VAL A 68 -12.18 -6.54 -1.61
C VAL A 68 -12.96 -6.37 -2.91
N TYR A 69 -12.28 -6.04 -4.01
CA TYR A 69 -12.85 -5.97 -5.35
C TYR A 69 -12.38 -7.17 -6.17
N GLY A 70 -13.27 -7.76 -6.94
CA GLY A 70 -12.99 -8.93 -7.78
C GLY A 70 -12.40 -8.61 -9.14
N SER A 71 -12.45 -7.36 -9.57
CA SER A 71 -11.86 -6.90 -10.83
C SER A 71 -11.60 -5.39 -10.80
N VAL A 72 -10.80 -4.90 -11.74
CA VAL A 72 -10.61 -3.46 -11.96
C VAL A 72 -11.92 -2.75 -12.29
N ASP A 73 -12.86 -3.40 -12.98
CA ASP A 73 -14.20 -2.83 -13.22
C ASP A 73 -14.93 -2.57 -11.91
N GLU A 74 -14.98 -3.57 -11.03
CA GLU A 74 -15.64 -3.43 -9.73
C GLU A 74 -14.96 -2.34 -8.88
N PHE A 75 -13.63 -2.29 -8.88
CA PHE A 75 -12.87 -1.23 -8.21
C PHE A 75 -13.20 0.17 -8.77
N VAL A 76 -13.27 0.33 -10.09
CA VAL A 76 -13.60 1.62 -10.70
C VAL A 76 -15.05 2.01 -10.42
N ARG A 77 -15.99 1.05 -10.58
CA ARG A 77 -17.43 1.25 -10.41
C ARG A 77 -17.81 1.59 -8.97
N GLU A 78 -17.27 0.87 -8.00
CA GLU A 78 -17.70 0.96 -6.60
C GLU A 78 -16.83 1.93 -5.76
N TYR A 79 -15.58 2.18 -6.17
CA TYR A 79 -14.64 2.98 -5.37
C TYR A 79 -14.06 4.17 -6.10
N LEU A 80 -13.22 3.95 -7.12
CA LEU A 80 -12.36 4.99 -7.69
C LEU A 80 -13.17 6.19 -8.20
N ARG A 81 -14.28 5.92 -8.89
CA ARG A 81 -15.15 6.99 -9.42
C ARG A 81 -15.76 7.86 -8.33
N HIS A 82 -15.98 7.31 -7.14
CA HIS A 82 -16.54 8.02 -5.99
C HIS A 82 -15.49 8.78 -5.18
N VAL A 83 -14.24 8.32 -5.24
CA VAL A 83 -13.08 9.00 -4.65
C VAL A 83 -12.75 10.28 -5.44
N TYR A 84 -12.79 10.23 -6.77
CA TYR A 84 -12.51 11.37 -7.65
C TYR A 84 -13.77 12.15 -8.08
N ARG A 85 -14.69 12.40 -7.15
CA ARG A 85 -15.91 13.20 -7.41
C ARG A 85 -15.58 14.60 -7.91
N GLY A 86 -16.26 15.03 -8.96
CA GLY A 86 -16.10 16.36 -9.54
C GLY A 86 -14.68 16.65 -10.08
N ALA A 87 -13.89 15.61 -10.35
CA ALA A 87 -12.50 15.77 -10.77
C ALA A 87 -12.33 16.10 -12.26
N THR A 88 -13.42 16.02 -13.05
CA THR A 88 -13.47 16.38 -14.48
C THR A 88 -13.62 17.89 -14.65
N SER A 89 -12.91 18.47 -15.62
CA SER A 89 -12.96 19.91 -15.91
C SER A 89 -12.66 20.19 -17.39
N ASP A 90 -12.42 21.46 -17.77
CA ASP A 90 -11.92 21.81 -19.11
C ASP A 90 -10.50 21.30 -19.37
N TYR A 91 -9.73 21.04 -18.31
CA TYR A 91 -8.33 20.61 -18.37
C TYR A 91 -8.11 19.22 -17.79
N ARG A 92 -9.19 18.52 -17.42
CA ARG A 92 -9.14 17.15 -16.88
C ARG A 92 -10.21 16.31 -17.55
N VAL A 93 -9.78 15.37 -18.39
CA VAL A 93 -10.66 14.56 -19.25
C VAL A 93 -10.89 13.19 -18.61
N TRP A 94 -12.09 12.64 -18.77
CA TRP A 94 -12.41 11.28 -18.35
C TRP A 94 -13.38 10.64 -19.34
N SER A 95 -13.19 9.36 -19.61
CA SER A 95 -14.12 8.56 -20.43
C SER A 95 -14.93 7.62 -19.54
N ALA A 96 -16.27 7.66 -19.64
CA ALA A 96 -17.14 6.66 -19.00
C ALA A 96 -16.87 5.24 -19.49
N ARG A 97 -16.49 5.13 -20.77
CA ARG A 97 -16.04 3.90 -21.44
C ARG A 97 -14.52 3.82 -21.38
N TRP A 98 -13.94 3.94 -20.18
CA TRP A 98 -12.49 3.86 -19.96
C TRP A 98 -11.89 2.54 -20.48
N TRP A 99 -12.69 1.48 -20.49
CA TRP A 99 -12.31 0.14 -20.95
C TRP A 99 -12.10 0.03 -22.46
N GLU A 100 -12.44 1.05 -23.25
CA GLU A 100 -12.09 1.12 -24.68
C GLU A 100 -10.63 1.53 -24.92
N TYR A 101 -9.90 1.88 -23.86
CA TYR A 101 -8.57 2.45 -23.93
C TYR A 101 -7.57 1.51 -23.23
N ASP A 102 -6.76 0.79 -24.00
CA ASP A 102 -5.82 -0.21 -23.48
C ASP A 102 -4.87 0.36 -22.41
N GLU A 103 -4.28 1.53 -22.67
CA GLU A 103 -3.40 2.18 -21.69
C GLU A 103 -4.16 2.54 -20.40
N ALA A 104 -5.41 2.99 -20.53
CA ALA A 104 -6.22 3.32 -19.35
C ALA A 104 -6.54 2.07 -18.54
N GLY A 105 -6.91 0.98 -19.19
CA GLY A 105 -7.14 -0.32 -18.56
C GLY A 105 -5.92 -0.79 -17.78
N ILE A 106 -4.72 -0.75 -18.37
CA ILE A 106 -3.47 -1.16 -17.71
C ILE A 106 -3.16 -0.28 -16.49
N ARG A 107 -3.33 1.04 -16.59
CA ARG A 107 -3.08 1.96 -15.46
C ARG A 107 -4.09 1.76 -14.33
N LEU A 108 -5.37 1.57 -14.66
CA LEU A 108 -6.42 1.32 -13.68
C LEU A 108 -6.25 -0.05 -12.99
N GLU A 109 -5.81 -1.07 -13.74
CA GLU A 109 -5.44 -2.37 -13.19
C GLU A 109 -4.30 -2.23 -12.18
N ALA A 110 -3.23 -1.51 -12.55
CA ALA A 110 -2.11 -1.24 -11.64
C ALA A 110 -2.56 -0.49 -10.37
N LEU A 111 -3.45 0.50 -10.50
CA LEU A 111 -4.05 1.22 -9.38
C LEU A 111 -4.83 0.31 -8.44
N TRP A 112 -5.67 -0.56 -8.99
CA TRP A 112 -6.44 -1.53 -8.21
C TRP A 112 -5.52 -2.49 -7.45
N ARG A 113 -4.52 -3.07 -8.12
CA ARG A 113 -3.56 -3.99 -7.48
C ARG A 113 -2.76 -3.32 -6.37
N ALA A 114 -2.31 -2.08 -6.59
CA ALA A 114 -1.64 -1.30 -5.56
C ALA A 114 -2.57 -1.00 -4.37
N TRP A 115 -3.84 -0.70 -4.62
CA TRP A 115 -4.83 -0.45 -3.57
C TRP A 115 -5.09 -1.69 -2.72
N GLU A 116 -5.31 -2.86 -3.35
CA GLU A 116 -5.55 -4.12 -2.64
C GLU A 116 -4.37 -4.53 -1.76
N HIS A 117 -3.14 -4.26 -2.23
CA HIS A 117 -1.95 -4.52 -1.44
C HIS A 117 -1.80 -3.52 -0.28
N LEU A 118 -1.86 -2.22 -0.59
CA LEU A 118 -1.53 -1.16 0.38
C LEU A 118 -2.63 -0.93 1.41
N ARG A 119 -3.89 -1.31 1.16
CA ARG A 119 -4.96 -1.20 2.18
C ARG A 119 -4.73 -2.10 3.39
N LEU A 120 -3.88 -3.11 3.26
CA LEU A 120 -3.55 -4.05 4.33
C LEU A 120 -2.58 -3.46 5.33
N ASP A 121 -1.86 -2.40 4.96
CA ASP A 121 -1.06 -1.60 5.89
C ASP A 121 -1.95 -0.51 6.52
N PRO A 122 -2.34 -0.65 7.80
CA PRO A 122 -3.14 0.37 8.49
C PRO A 122 -2.35 1.63 8.85
N SER A 123 -1.02 1.61 8.74
CA SER A 123 -0.16 2.71 9.18
C SER A 123 -0.05 3.80 8.11
N THR A 124 0.58 3.50 6.98
CA THR A 124 0.91 4.48 5.94
C THR A 124 0.40 4.07 4.57
N GLY A 125 -0.09 2.84 4.41
CA GLY A 125 -0.49 2.25 3.14
C GLY A 125 -1.41 3.13 2.32
N MET A 126 -2.43 3.76 2.91
CA MET A 126 -3.28 4.70 2.18
C MET A 126 -2.59 5.99 1.76
N SER A 127 -1.70 6.53 2.59
CA SER A 127 -0.90 7.69 2.19
C SER A 127 0.06 7.35 1.04
N VAL A 128 0.66 6.16 1.08
CA VAL A 128 1.55 5.66 0.01
C VAL A 128 0.75 5.43 -1.27
N TRP A 129 -0.41 4.79 -1.18
CA TRP A 129 -1.28 4.54 -2.33
C TRP A 129 -1.65 5.84 -3.04
N TRP A 130 -2.06 6.87 -2.28
CA TRP A 130 -2.37 8.18 -2.85
C TRP A 130 -1.17 8.82 -3.55
N ARG A 131 -0.06 8.93 -2.83
CA ARG A 131 1.13 9.66 -3.27
C ARG A 131 1.83 8.99 -4.46
N ASP A 132 2.00 7.68 -4.40
CA ASP A 132 2.88 6.96 -5.33
C ASP A 132 2.11 6.31 -6.48
N HIS A 133 0.80 6.08 -6.32
CA HIS A 133 0.00 5.38 -7.32
C HIS A 133 -1.18 6.21 -7.82
N ALA A 134 -2.12 6.56 -6.94
CA ALA A 134 -3.38 7.20 -7.28
C ALA A 134 -3.15 8.53 -8.02
N ASP A 135 -2.46 9.47 -7.39
CA ASP A 135 -2.26 10.80 -7.97
C ASP A 135 -1.41 10.76 -9.24
N HIS A 136 -0.40 9.87 -9.29
CA HIS A 136 0.42 9.69 -10.49
C HIS A 136 -0.40 9.21 -11.69
N HIS A 137 -1.08 8.06 -11.54
CA HIS A 137 -1.83 7.49 -12.65
C HIS A 137 -3.04 8.34 -13.01
N MET A 138 -3.72 8.94 -12.04
CA MET A 138 -4.88 9.80 -12.29
C MET A 138 -4.51 11.14 -12.91
N ALA A 139 -3.32 11.68 -12.65
CA ALA A 139 -2.81 12.84 -13.38
C ALA A 139 -2.63 12.51 -14.87
N VAL A 140 -2.03 11.36 -15.20
CA VAL A 140 -1.81 10.94 -16.59
C VAL A 140 -3.11 10.57 -17.29
N LEU A 141 -3.98 9.79 -16.64
CA LEU A 141 -5.27 9.39 -17.20
C LEU A 141 -6.13 10.60 -17.57
N MET A 142 -6.13 11.61 -16.69
CA MET A 142 -6.98 12.79 -16.86
C MET A 142 -6.31 13.91 -17.65
N ASP A 143 -5.08 13.73 -18.10
CA ASP A 143 -4.40 14.70 -18.95
C ASP A 143 -5.15 14.87 -20.28
N PRO A 144 -5.37 16.10 -20.78
CA PRO A 144 -6.01 16.33 -22.07
C PRO A 144 -5.29 15.69 -23.27
N GLU A 145 -3.98 15.47 -23.17
CA GLU A 145 -3.14 14.76 -24.14
C GLU A 145 -2.89 13.29 -23.74
N GLY A 146 -3.50 12.85 -22.63
CA GLY A 146 -3.38 11.50 -22.10
C GLY A 146 -4.24 10.45 -22.82
N PRO A 147 -4.42 9.27 -22.21
CA PRO A 147 -5.15 8.15 -22.83
C PRO A 147 -6.56 8.51 -23.29
N PHE A 148 -7.23 9.44 -22.62
CA PHE A 148 -8.59 9.88 -22.96
C PHE A 148 -8.63 11.08 -23.93
N ALA A 149 -7.52 11.48 -24.55
CA ALA A 149 -7.47 12.63 -25.47
C ALA A 149 -8.46 12.52 -26.64
N SER A 150 -8.72 11.31 -27.14
CA SER A 150 -9.69 11.07 -28.21
C SER A 150 -11.13 10.91 -27.73
N SER A 151 -11.36 10.92 -26.41
CA SER A 151 -12.71 10.83 -25.87
C SER A 151 -13.50 12.08 -26.27
N LYS A 152 -14.74 11.85 -26.70
CA LYS A 152 -15.66 12.95 -26.99
C LYS A 152 -16.05 13.59 -25.67
N ARG A 153 -15.34 14.65 -25.27
CA ARG A 153 -15.60 15.37 -24.01
C ARG A 153 -17.06 15.80 -23.84
N PHE A 154 -17.73 16.14 -24.94
CA PHE A 154 -19.14 16.56 -24.97
C PHE A 154 -20.12 15.41 -25.18
N ASP A 155 -19.66 14.16 -25.17
CA ASP A 155 -20.55 13.01 -25.12
C ASP A 155 -21.34 13.07 -23.80
N ALA A 156 -22.65 12.85 -23.89
CA ALA A 156 -23.51 12.83 -22.72
C ALA A 156 -23.06 11.76 -21.72
N ALA A 157 -22.48 10.66 -22.19
CA ALA A 157 -21.93 9.61 -21.34
C ALA A 157 -20.73 10.08 -20.50
N ASN A 158 -19.98 11.09 -20.96
CA ASN A 158 -18.80 11.63 -20.28
C ASN A 158 -19.11 12.88 -19.44
N GLY A 159 -20.37 13.31 -19.41
CA GLY A 159 -20.80 14.42 -18.57
C GLY A 159 -20.91 14.00 -17.11
N ALA A 160 -20.30 14.77 -16.21
CA ALA A 160 -20.58 14.70 -14.77
C ALA A 160 -20.92 16.09 -14.24
N GLY A 161 -21.98 16.16 -13.44
CA GLY A 161 -22.35 17.33 -12.68
C GLY A 161 -21.35 17.66 -11.57
N LYS A 162 -21.46 18.85 -10.98
CA LYS A 162 -20.57 19.28 -9.90
C LYS A 162 -20.75 18.37 -8.68
N GLY A 163 -19.66 17.69 -8.28
CA GLY A 163 -19.64 16.78 -7.13
C GLY A 163 -20.20 15.38 -7.41
N GLU A 164 -20.59 15.10 -8.65
CA GLU A 164 -20.95 13.76 -9.08
C GLU A 164 -19.71 12.88 -9.20
N PRO A 165 -19.85 11.54 -9.04
CA PRO A 165 -18.76 10.61 -9.32
C PRO A 165 -18.28 10.72 -10.76
N LEU A 166 -17.07 10.24 -11.04
CA LEU A 166 -16.59 10.15 -12.42
C LEU A 166 -17.61 9.39 -13.30
N PRO A 167 -17.90 9.85 -14.52
CA PRO A 167 -18.78 9.15 -15.44
C PRO A 167 -18.39 7.67 -15.62
N TYR A 168 -19.37 6.79 -15.77
CA TYR A 168 -19.12 5.35 -15.85
C TYR A 168 -20.17 4.69 -16.75
N GLU A 169 -19.69 3.81 -17.63
CA GLU A 169 -20.51 2.89 -18.42
C GLU A 169 -19.97 1.47 -18.25
N ALA A 170 -20.87 0.52 -18.01
CA ALA A 170 -20.49 -0.85 -17.75
C ALA A 170 -19.73 -1.46 -18.95
N PRO A 171 -18.58 -2.13 -18.72
CA PRO A 171 -17.87 -2.85 -19.77
C PRO A 171 -18.71 -4.02 -20.31
N PRO A 172 -18.42 -4.50 -21.53
CA PRO A 172 -19.01 -5.72 -22.05
C PRO A 172 -18.89 -6.88 -21.06
N GLU A 173 -19.96 -7.68 -20.98
CA GLU A 173 -20.00 -8.82 -20.07
C GLU A 173 -18.80 -9.77 -20.31
N GLY A 174 -18.14 -10.17 -19.23
CA GLY A 174 -16.99 -11.07 -19.27
C GLY A 174 -15.64 -10.41 -19.58
N LEU A 175 -15.59 -9.12 -19.90
CA LEU A 175 -14.31 -8.43 -20.16
C LEU A 175 -13.41 -8.39 -18.91
N PHE A 176 -14.00 -8.20 -17.74
CA PHE A 176 -13.30 -8.17 -16.46
C PHE A 176 -13.91 -9.21 -15.49
N PRO A 177 -13.52 -10.48 -15.59
CA PRO A 177 -14.05 -11.54 -14.74
C PRO A 177 -13.63 -11.35 -13.28
N ASP A 178 -14.50 -11.76 -12.35
CA ASP A 178 -14.20 -11.74 -10.92
C ASP A 178 -13.10 -12.78 -10.58
N VAL A 179 -11.90 -12.29 -10.28
CA VAL A 179 -10.72 -13.13 -10.04
C VAL A 179 -10.80 -13.87 -8.70
N ARG A 180 -11.63 -13.42 -7.74
CA ARG A 180 -11.84 -14.13 -6.46
C ARG A 180 -12.47 -15.50 -6.70
N LYS A 181 -13.36 -15.59 -7.69
CA LYS A 181 -14.00 -16.85 -8.10
C LYS A 181 -12.99 -17.82 -8.75
N GLN A 182 -12.00 -17.28 -9.45
CA GLN A 182 -10.95 -18.09 -10.08
C GLN A 182 -9.96 -18.65 -9.05
N GLN A 183 -9.59 -17.85 -8.04
CA GLN A 183 -8.74 -18.29 -6.94
C GLN A 183 -9.40 -19.42 -6.13
N ASN A 184 -10.70 -19.29 -5.83
CA ASN A 184 -11.46 -20.32 -5.12
C ASN A 184 -11.61 -21.62 -5.91
N SER A 185 -11.60 -21.58 -7.25
CA SER A 185 -11.69 -22.78 -8.10
C SER A 185 -10.36 -23.53 -8.27
N THR A 186 -9.22 -22.87 -7.99
CA THR A 186 -7.88 -23.44 -8.22
C THR A 186 -7.31 -24.12 -6.97
N ARG A 187 -7.90 -23.85 -5.79
CA ARG A 187 -7.50 -24.48 -4.53
C ARG A 187 -7.97 -25.94 -4.52
N PRO A 188 -7.08 -26.94 -4.38
CA PRO A 188 -7.50 -28.32 -4.21
C PRO A 188 -8.37 -28.40 -2.96
N ALA A 189 -9.52 -29.07 -3.06
CA ALA A 189 -10.35 -29.37 -1.89
C ALA A 189 -9.44 -30.04 -0.85
N ALA A 190 -9.32 -29.43 0.33
CA ALA A 190 -8.63 -30.01 1.46
C ALA A 190 -9.09 -31.47 1.57
N ARG A 191 -8.13 -32.42 1.63
CA ARG A 191 -8.43 -33.85 1.73
C ARG A 191 -9.47 -34.03 2.82
N SER A 192 -10.62 -34.59 2.46
CA SER A 192 -11.62 -35.00 3.43
C SER A 192 -10.92 -35.91 4.44
N GLU A 193 -10.87 -35.50 5.71
CA GLU A 193 -10.42 -36.37 6.79
C GLU A 193 -11.22 -37.68 6.73
N PRO A 194 -10.58 -38.85 6.86
CA PRO A 194 -11.33 -40.08 6.97
C PRO A 194 -12.12 -40.01 8.27
N GLN A 195 -13.46 -39.98 8.16
CA GLN A 195 -14.34 -40.05 9.32
C GLN A 195 -13.93 -41.26 10.16
N LEU A 196 -13.38 -40.98 11.35
CA LEU A 196 -13.13 -41.97 12.39
C LEU A 196 -14.47 -42.64 12.70
N LEU A 197 -14.65 -43.85 12.16
CA LEU A 197 -15.78 -44.72 12.42
C LEU A 197 -15.86 -44.92 13.94
N ALA A 198 -16.92 -44.39 14.56
CA ALA A 198 -17.18 -44.61 15.98
C ALA A 198 -17.22 -46.13 16.27
N PRO A 199 -16.59 -46.61 17.35
CA PRO A 199 -16.63 -48.03 17.68
C PRO A 199 -18.07 -48.47 17.96
N PRO A 200 -18.45 -49.71 17.58
CA PRO A 200 -19.81 -50.20 17.79
C PRO A 200 -20.13 -50.27 19.28
N PRO A 201 -21.40 -50.07 19.68
CA PRO A 201 -21.81 -50.15 21.08
C PRO A 201 -21.60 -51.57 21.62
N PRO A 202 -21.33 -51.71 22.93
CA PRO A 202 -21.13 -53.02 23.55
C PRO A 202 -22.42 -53.84 23.48
N GLU A 203 -22.29 -55.11 23.10
CA GLU A 203 -23.39 -56.08 23.14
C GLU A 203 -23.66 -56.50 24.60
N ASP A 204 -24.94 -56.52 24.99
CA ASP A 204 -25.43 -57.00 26.30
C ASP A 204 -25.37 -58.54 26.43
#